data_AF-A0A941ZUZ3-F1
#
_entry.id   AF-A0A941ZUZ3-F1
#
_cell.length_a   1.000
_cell.length_b   1.000
_cell.length_c   1.000
_cell.angle_alpha   90.00
_cell.angle_beta   90.00
_cell.angle_gamma   90.00
#
_symmetry.space_group_name_H-M   'P 1'
#
loop_
_entity.id
_entity.type
_entity.pdbx_description
1 polymer ?
#
loop_
_entity_poly.entity_id
_entity_poly.type
_entity_poly.pdbx_seq_one_letter_code
_entity_poly.pdbx_strand_id
1 'polypeptide(L)'
;APPAAPTVTAAAPNRSGQAYAIATADHLSRVETFLTSLRTAPGEEQFAGQARDLLSSTRLLLDSPGATDPRMRALLEDLELILVQVTALDGRRDRDELNLITDGLEQREVLPRLRTAIPAGQARQL
;
A
#
# COMPACT_ATOMS: atom_id res chain seq x y z
N ALA A 1 20.62 33.05 42.64
CA ALA A 1 19.86 31.92 42.09
C ALA A 1 19.66 32.16 40.59
N PRO A 2 20.03 31.22 39.69
CA PRO A 2 19.67 31.34 38.28
C PRO A 2 18.27 30.74 38.03
N PRO A 3 17.43 31.34 37.17
CA PRO A 3 16.17 30.74 36.76
C PRO A 3 16.32 29.82 35.53
N ALA A 4 15.67 28.65 35.66
CA ALA A 4 15.00 27.82 34.66
C ALA A 4 15.63 27.60 33.27
N ALA A 5 15.96 26.33 32.99
CA ALA A 5 16.14 25.79 31.65
C ALA A 5 14.83 25.87 30.84
N PRO A 6 14.87 26.12 29.52
CA PRO A 6 13.71 25.98 28.66
C PRO A 6 13.43 24.51 28.37
N THR A 7 12.42 23.94 29.00
CA THR A 7 11.74 22.73 28.50
C THR A 7 11.00 23.08 27.21
N VAL A 8 11.65 22.85 26.06
CA VAL A 8 10.95 22.75 24.79
C VAL A 8 11.47 21.54 24.02
N THR A 9 10.84 20.39 24.23
CA THR A 9 10.82 19.30 23.25
C THR A 9 9.50 18.57 23.43
N ALA A 10 8.45 19.16 22.86
CA ALA A 10 7.16 18.51 22.65
C ALA A 10 6.66 18.93 21.26
N ALA A 11 7.35 18.51 20.21
CA ALA A 11 6.95 18.80 18.82
C ALA A 11 7.19 17.62 17.84
N ALA A 12 7.52 16.43 18.33
CA ALA A 12 7.79 15.26 17.49
C ALA A 12 6.61 14.31 17.16
N PRO A 13 5.44 14.31 17.82
CA PRO A 13 4.44 13.25 17.55
C PRO A 13 3.72 13.41 16.21
N ASN A 14 3.60 14.63 15.66
CA ASN A 14 2.84 14.87 14.43
C ASN A 14 3.62 14.61 13.13
N ARG A 15 4.95 14.79 13.13
CA ARG A 15 5.76 14.60 11.91
C ARG A 15 5.83 13.15 11.47
N SER A 16 5.96 12.23 12.42
CA SER A 16 6.01 10.79 12.13
C SER A 16 4.70 10.28 11.53
N GLY A 17 3.56 10.74 12.07
CA GLY A 17 2.23 10.42 11.51
C GLY A 17 2.03 11.01 10.12
N GLN A 18 2.51 12.23 9.87
CA GLN A 18 2.39 12.87 8.56
C GLN A 18 3.30 12.23 7.50
N ALA A 19 4.54 11.87 7.87
CA ALA A 19 5.45 11.12 7.00
C ALA A 19 4.89 9.73 6.65
N TYR A 20 4.31 9.04 7.64
CA TYR A 20 3.61 7.77 7.44
C TYR A 20 2.42 7.93 6.48
N ALA A 21 1.59 8.96 6.65
CA ALA A 21 0.45 9.22 5.79
C ALA A 21 0.85 9.47 4.33
N ILE A 22 1.93 10.23 4.11
CA ILE A 22 2.47 10.49 2.76
C ILE A 22 3.02 9.20 2.15
N ALA A 23 3.84 8.46 2.89
CA ALA A 23 4.41 7.18 2.42
C ALA A 23 3.32 6.16 2.10
N THR A 24 2.26 6.11 2.91
CA THR A 24 1.12 5.22 2.69
C THR A 24 0.36 5.64 1.43
N ALA A 25 0.01 6.92 1.28
CA ALA A 25 -0.72 7.39 0.09
C ALA A 25 0.04 7.11 -1.22
N ASP A 26 1.35 7.37 -1.22
CA ASP A 26 2.20 7.09 -2.37
C ASP A 26 2.30 5.58 -2.66
N HIS A 27 2.44 4.75 -1.62
CA HIS A 27 2.40 3.29 -1.75
C HIS A 27 1.08 2.79 -2.33
N LEU A 28 -0.06 3.28 -1.84
CA LEU A 28 -1.39 2.89 -2.34
C LEU A 28 -1.55 3.26 -3.83
N SER A 29 -1.06 4.42 -4.26
CA SER A 29 -1.06 4.84 -5.67
C SER A 29 -0.21 3.90 -6.55
N ARG A 30 0.96 3.48 -6.07
CA ARG A 30 1.82 2.51 -6.77
C ARG A 30 1.15 1.14 -6.88
N VAL A 31 0.49 0.68 -5.83
CA VAL A 31 -0.29 -0.58 -5.84
C VAL A 31 -1.47 -0.48 -6.81
N GLU A 32 -2.21 0.62 -6.83
CA GLU A 32 -3.33 0.83 -7.77
C GLU A 32 -2.86 0.72 -9.22
N THR A 33 -1.76 1.40 -9.54
CA THR A 33 -1.14 1.38 -10.88
C THR A 33 -0.71 -0.03 -11.27
N PHE A 34 -0.10 -0.76 -10.34
CA PHE A 34 0.30 -2.14 -10.54
C PHE A 34 -0.89 -3.06 -10.81
N LEU A 35 -1.94 -3.01 -9.98
CA LEU A 35 -3.12 -3.86 -10.14
C LEU A 35 -3.88 -3.55 -11.44
N THR A 36 -3.93 -2.28 -11.82
CA THR A 36 -4.49 -1.87 -13.12
C THR A 36 -3.68 -2.44 -14.28
N SER A 37 -2.34 -2.41 -14.19
CA SER A 37 -1.45 -2.93 -15.23
C SER A 37 -1.55 -4.46 -15.35
N LEU A 38 -1.58 -5.15 -14.21
CA LEU A 38 -1.77 -6.59 -14.10
C LEU A 38 -3.07 -7.04 -14.81
N ARG A 39 -4.14 -6.27 -14.65
CA ARG A 39 -5.44 -6.50 -15.32
C ARG A 39 -5.35 -6.34 -16.84
N THR A 40 -4.61 -5.34 -17.32
CA THR A 40 -4.53 -5.06 -18.77
C THR A 40 -3.66 -6.03 -19.54
N ALA A 41 -2.68 -6.65 -18.88
CA ALA A 41 -1.71 -7.52 -19.52
C ALA A 41 -1.36 -8.73 -18.62
N PRO A 42 -2.28 -9.64 -18.31
CA PRO A 42 -2.00 -10.75 -17.39
C PRO A 42 -0.89 -11.68 -17.93
N GLY A 43 0.06 -12.04 -17.06
CA GLY A 43 1.06 -13.08 -17.34
C GLY A 43 2.45 -12.60 -17.78
N GLU A 44 2.77 -11.32 -17.62
CA GLU A 44 4.16 -10.88 -17.76
C GLU A 44 4.99 -11.32 -16.54
N GLU A 45 6.13 -11.97 -16.78
CA GLU A 45 7.03 -12.45 -15.71
C GLU A 45 7.54 -11.30 -14.81
N GLN A 46 7.52 -10.06 -15.30
CA GLN A 46 7.93 -8.87 -14.55
C GLN A 46 6.98 -8.53 -13.38
N PHE A 47 5.72 -8.97 -13.40
CA PHE A 47 4.78 -8.67 -12.31
C PHE A 47 5.15 -9.36 -11.01
N ALA A 48 5.75 -10.55 -11.06
CA ALA A 48 6.22 -11.23 -9.86
C ALA A 48 7.34 -10.44 -9.16
N GLY A 49 8.22 -9.81 -9.93
CA GLY A 49 9.26 -8.92 -9.41
C GLY A 49 8.66 -7.66 -8.77
N GLN A 50 7.78 -6.97 -9.51
CA GLN A 50 7.12 -5.77 -9.02
C GLN A 50 6.24 -6.03 -7.78
N ALA A 51 5.54 -7.16 -7.73
CA ALA A 51 4.75 -7.55 -6.56
C ALA A 51 5.62 -7.80 -5.32
N ARG A 52 6.84 -8.35 -5.48
CA ARG A 52 7.79 -8.55 -4.36
C ARG A 52 8.24 -7.21 -3.77
N ASP A 53 8.51 -6.23 -4.61
CA ASP A 53 8.90 -4.89 -4.16
C ASP A 53 7.76 -4.19 -3.41
N LEU A 54 6.54 -4.26 -3.95
CA LEU A 54 5.33 -3.72 -3.29
C LEU A 54 5.02 -4.45 -1.98
N LEU A 55 5.21 -5.77 -1.93
CA LEU A 55 5.03 -6.58 -0.72
C LEU A 55 5.99 -6.14 0.38
N SER A 56 7.27 -5.92 0.03
CA SER A 56 8.29 -5.42 0.96
C SER A 56 7.89 -4.06 1.55
N SER A 57 7.47 -3.12 0.70
CA SER A 57 6.98 -1.80 1.14
C SER A 57 5.74 -1.90 2.04
N THR A 58 4.81 -2.80 1.72
CA THR A 58 3.60 -3.03 2.54
C THR A 58 3.96 -3.51 3.95
N ARG A 59 4.89 -4.45 4.07
CA ARG A 59 5.38 -4.94 5.37
C ARG A 59 6.08 -3.86 6.18
N LEU A 60 6.87 -3.00 5.52
CA LEU A 60 7.51 -1.85 6.18
C LEU A 60 6.47 -0.85 6.70
N LEU A 61 5.38 -0.61 5.97
CA LEU A 61 4.29 0.24 6.44
C LEU A 61 3.54 -0.41 7.62
N LEU A 62 3.29 -1.72 7.58
CA LEU A 62 2.65 -2.45 8.68
C LEU A 62 3.48 -2.48 9.98
N ASP A 63 4.81 -2.53 9.85
CA ASP A 63 5.76 -2.49 10.97
C ASP A 63 6.02 -1.05 11.46
N SER A 64 5.58 -0.04 10.71
CA SER A 64 5.79 1.36 11.05
C SER A 64 4.97 1.79 12.28
N PRO A 65 5.53 2.61 13.18
CA PRO A 65 4.80 3.14 14.34
C PRO A 65 3.58 4.03 14.00
N GLY A 66 3.41 4.39 12.73
CA GLY A 66 2.23 5.11 12.24
C GLY A 66 1.01 4.24 11.92
N ALA A 67 1.15 2.91 11.90
CA ALA A 67 0.09 1.95 11.57
C ALA A 67 -0.93 1.74 12.72
N THR A 68 -1.33 2.82 13.38
CA THR A 68 -2.24 2.81 14.54
C THR A 68 -3.71 2.81 14.13
N ASP A 69 -4.03 3.23 12.90
CA ASP A 69 -5.41 3.20 12.37
C ASP A 69 -5.78 1.76 11.97
N PRO A 70 -6.76 1.13 12.64
CA PRO A 70 -7.14 -0.25 12.37
C PRO A 70 -7.73 -0.45 10.97
N ARG A 71 -8.37 0.58 10.38
CA ARG A 71 -8.90 0.49 9.00
C ARG A 71 -7.76 0.48 7.99
N MET A 72 -6.79 1.37 8.16
CA MET A 72 -5.62 1.44 7.29
C MET A 72 -4.79 0.16 7.40
N ARG A 73 -4.61 -0.35 8.62
CA ARG A 73 -3.89 -1.60 8.87
C ARG A 73 -4.56 -2.79 8.17
N ALA A 74 -5.89 -2.94 8.31
CA ALA A 74 -6.64 -4.01 7.64
C ALA A 74 -6.50 -3.94 6.11
N LEU A 75 -6.50 -2.74 5.53
CA LEU A 75 -6.26 -2.56 4.09
C LEU A 75 -4.85 -3.02 3.69
N LEU A 76 -3.82 -2.64 4.45
CA LEU A 76 -2.45 -3.07 4.17
C LEU A 76 -2.27 -4.58 4.33
N GLU A 77 -2.94 -5.21 5.29
CA GLU A 77 -2.97 -6.68 5.47
C GLU A 77 -3.67 -7.36 4.27
N ASP A 78 -4.81 -6.83 3.81
CA ASP A 78 -5.47 -7.32 2.59
C ASP A 78 -4.58 -7.20 1.35
N LEU A 79 -3.86 -6.07 1.22
CA LEU A 79 -2.90 -5.86 0.14
C LEU A 79 -1.71 -6.81 0.24
N GLU A 80 -1.21 -7.08 1.44
CA GLU A 80 -0.16 -8.08 1.66
C GLU A 80 -0.58 -9.44 1.10
N LEU A 81 -1.79 -9.90 1.43
CA LEU A 81 -2.28 -11.21 0.98
C LEU A 81 -2.40 -11.29 -0.55
N ILE A 82 -2.89 -10.22 -1.19
CA ILE A 82 -2.98 -10.15 -2.65
C ILE A 82 -1.58 -10.18 -3.27
N LEU A 83 -0.66 -9.35 -2.77
CA LEU A 83 0.69 -9.29 -3.31
C LEU A 83 1.43 -10.61 -3.13
N VAL A 84 1.29 -11.29 -1.98
CA VAL A 84 1.84 -12.64 -1.78
C VAL A 84 1.34 -13.61 -2.85
N GLN A 85 0.03 -13.63 -3.10
CA GLN A 85 -0.54 -14.47 -4.17
C GLN A 85 0.06 -14.11 -5.52
N VAL A 86 0.19 -12.82 -5.84
CA VAL A 86 0.75 -12.39 -7.12
C VAL A 86 2.24 -12.76 -7.26
N THR A 87 3.02 -12.73 -6.18
CA THR A 87 4.43 -13.16 -6.21
C THR A 87 4.63 -14.66 -6.38
N ALA A 88 3.61 -15.44 -6.05
CA ALA A 88 3.62 -16.90 -6.16
C ALA A 88 3.22 -17.39 -7.56
N LEU A 89 2.67 -16.52 -8.40
CA LEU A 89 2.31 -16.85 -9.77
C LEU A 89 3.55 -17.08 -10.62
N ASP A 90 3.59 -18.24 -11.26
CA ASP A 90 4.61 -18.58 -12.25
C ASP A 90 4.05 -18.23 -13.64
N GLY A 91 4.57 -17.17 -14.26
CA GLY A 91 4.00 -16.48 -15.44
C GLY A 91 3.73 -17.37 -16.68
N ARG A 92 4.22 -18.62 -16.67
CA ARG A 92 3.99 -19.61 -17.72
C ARG A 92 2.89 -20.64 -17.45
N ARG A 93 2.51 -20.88 -16.18
CA ARG A 93 1.53 -21.93 -15.82
C ARG A 93 0.22 -21.39 -15.26
N ASP A 94 0.23 -20.18 -14.72
CA ASP A 94 -0.86 -19.71 -13.85
C ASP A 94 -1.66 -18.56 -14.46
N ARG A 95 -1.73 -18.49 -15.80
CA ARG A 95 -2.46 -17.41 -16.51
C ARG A 95 -3.96 -17.43 -16.22
N ASP A 96 -4.54 -18.62 -16.05
CA ASP A 96 -5.95 -18.78 -15.67
C ASP A 96 -6.18 -18.45 -14.19
N GLU A 97 -5.23 -18.77 -13.30
CA GLU A 97 -5.27 -18.39 -11.89
C GLU A 97 -5.09 -16.88 -11.69
N LEU A 98 -4.26 -16.25 -12.52
CA LEU A 98 -4.14 -14.79 -12.65
C LEU A 98 -5.46 -14.12 -13.01
N ASN A 99 -6.19 -14.68 -13.98
CA ASN A 99 -7.50 -14.17 -14.36
C ASN A 99 -8.50 -14.33 -13.20
N LEU A 100 -8.48 -15.46 -12.48
CA LEU A 100 -9.33 -15.66 -11.30
C LEU A 100 -9.00 -14.68 -10.15
N ILE A 101 -7.72 -14.41 -9.90
CA ILE A 101 -7.30 -13.39 -8.92
C ILE A 101 -7.78 -12.01 -9.36
N THR A 102 -7.63 -11.67 -10.64
CA THR A 102 -8.08 -10.39 -11.21
C THR A 102 -9.59 -10.23 -11.11
N ASP A 103 -10.36 -11.26 -11.46
CA ASP A 103 -11.81 -11.29 -11.33
C ASP A 103 -12.25 -11.22 -9.85
N GLY A 104 -11.49 -11.85 -8.96
CA GLY A 104 -11.69 -11.78 -7.51
C GLY A 104 -11.44 -10.39 -6.92
N LEU A 105 -10.46 -9.64 -7.47
CA LEU A 105 -10.21 -8.25 -7.10
C LEU A 105 -11.37 -7.33 -7.51
N GLU A 106 -11.99 -7.57 -8.67
CA GLU A 106 -13.20 -6.86 -9.10
C GLU A 106 -14.38 -7.16 -8.18
N GLN A 107 -14.63 -8.45 -7.89
CA GLN A 107 -15.72 -8.87 -7.02
C GLN A 107 -15.59 -8.38 -5.57
N ARG A 108 -14.35 -8.26 -5.05
CA ARG A 108 -14.08 -7.76 -3.69
C ARG A 108 -14.03 -6.22 -3.61
N GLU A 109 -14.26 -5.51 -4.71
CA GLU A 109 -14.24 -4.04 -4.79
C GLU A 109 -12.94 -3.42 -4.27
N VAL A 110 -11.80 -4.08 -4.48
CA VAL A 110 -10.52 -3.66 -3.91
C VAL A 110 -10.08 -2.31 -4.48
N LEU A 111 -10.22 -2.09 -5.79
CA LEU A 111 -9.90 -0.81 -6.44
C LEU A 111 -10.79 0.35 -5.96
N PRO A 112 -12.13 0.19 -5.91
CA PRO A 112 -13.00 1.19 -5.27
C PRO A 112 -12.58 1.53 -3.83
N ARG A 113 -12.30 0.52 -3.00
CA ARG A 113 -11.87 0.72 -1.61
C ARG A 113 -10.52 1.42 -1.50
N LEU A 114 -9.58 1.06 -2.37
CA LEU A 114 -8.28 1.71 -2.48
C LEU A 114 -8.43 3.20 -2.81
N ARG A 115 -9.28 3.53 -3.80
CA ARG A 115 -9.59 4.93 -4.17
C ARG A 115 -10.26 5.71 -3.04
N THR A 116 -11.06 5.07 -2.18
CA THR A 116 -11.64 5.72 -0.99
C THR A 116 -10.66 5.87 0.17
N ALA A 117 -9.64 5.00 0.24
CA ALA A 117 -8.62 5.02 1.28
C ALA A 117 -7.49 6.00 0.99
N ILE A 118 -7.25 6.32 -0.29
CA ILE A 118 -6.42 7.46 -0.70
C ILE A 118 -7.16 8.73 -0.25
N PRO A 119 -6.66 9.50 0.74
CA PRO A 119 -7.28 10.74 1.12
C PRO A 119 -7.29 11.66 -0.11
N ALA A 120 -8.43 12.29 -0.41
CA ALA A 120 -8.63 13.19 -1.56
C ALA A 120 -7.73 14.47 -1.58
N GLY A 121 -6.62 14.47 -0.84
CA GLY A 121 -5.61 15.52 -0.79
C GLY A 121 -4.52 15.44 -1.86
N GLN A 122 -4.46 14.42 -2.71
CA GLN A 122 -3.44 14.29 -3.76
C GLN A 122 -3.95 14.49 -5.20
N ALA A 123 -5.26 14.52 -5.45
CA ALA A 123 -5.81 14.75 -6.80
C ALA A 123 -5.73 16.22 -7.27
N ARG A 124 -4.89 17.06 -6.64
CA ARG A 124 -4.87 18.52 -6.85
C ARG A 124 -3.46 19.10 -7.04
N GLN A 125 -2.55 18.31 -7.61
CA GLN A 125 -1.21 18.76 -8.01
C GLN A 125 -0.87 18.39 -9.46
N LEU A 126 -1.82 18.63 -10.38
CA LEU A 126 -1.53 18.81 -11.79
C LEU A 126 -2.15 20.12 -12.27
#